data_AF-A0A2M7GV07-F1
#
_entry.id   AF-A0A2M7GV07-F1
#
_cell.length_a   1.000
_cell.length_b   1.000
_cell.length_c   1.000
_cell.angle_alpha   90.00
_cell.angle_beta   90.00
_cell.angle_gamma   90.00
#
_symmetry.space_group_name_H-M   'P 1'
#
loop_
_entity.id
_entity.type
_entity.pdbx_description
1 polymer ?
#
loop_
_entity_poly.entity_id
_entity_poly.type
_entity_poly.pdbx_seq_one_letter_code
_entity_poly.pdbx_strand_id
1 'polypeptide(L)'
;MFGPIKEVSLEMLSERKRSSIGRTLMKAALDVAAPLDSVTDEAHEVAFELRGETCQAHIRDPWGDGFEYSLRVSVGEGDLSVSGFYYPKDDKLEHTDPTGRRKLAEKFV
;
A
#
# COMPACT_ATOMS: atom_id res chain seq x y z
N MET A 1 22.06 9.22 22.47
CA MET A 1 21.40 7.92 22.72
C MET A 1 20.86 7.45 21.39
N PHE A 2 21.52 6.50 20.73
CA PHE A 2 21.05 5.97 19.44
C PHE A 2 19.89 5.02 19.74
N GLY A 3 18.67 5.42 19.35
CA GLY A 3 17.49 4.54 19.44
C GLY A 3 17.71 3.25 18.63
N PRO A 4 17.01 2.16 18.98
CA PRO A 4 17.20 0.86 18.34
C PRO A 4 17.06 0.98 16.82
N ILE A 5 17.95 0.30 16.10
CA ILE A 5 18.06 0.30 14.65
C ILE A 5 16.67 0.04 14.04
N LYS A 6 16.11 1.08 13.43
CA LYS A 6 14.86 1.01 12.66
C LYS A 6 15.06 0.02 11.51
N GLU A 7 14.58 -1.23 11.65
CA GLU A 7 14.22 -2.11 10.53
C GLU A 7 13.05 -1.49 9.74
N VAL A 8 13.24 -0.29 9.20
CA VAL A 8 12.18 0.46 8.48
C VAL A 8 12.44 0.43 6.98
N SER A 9 13.70 0.38 6.55
CA SER A 9 14.03 0.32 5.12
C SER A 9 14.21 -1.13 4.64
N LEU A 10 13.51 -1.48 3.56
CA LEU A 10 13.66 -2.75 2.85
C LEU A 10 14.78 -2.72 1.80
N GLU A 11 15.71 -1.76 1.87
CA GLU A 11 16.82 -1.55 0.92
C GLU A 11 17.67 -2.79 0.61
N MET A 12 17.73 -3.76 1.53
CA MET A 12 18.43 -5.04 1.32
C MET A 12 17.73 -5.93 0.27
N LEU A 13 16.44 -5.72 0.01
CA LEU A 13 15.74 -6.33 -1.10
C LEU A 13 16.06 -5.56 -2.39
N SER A 14 16.16 -6.24 -3.52
CA SER A 14 16.31 -5.56 -4.81
C SER A 14 15.10 -4.65 -5.08
N GLU A 15 15.33 -3.58 -5.83
CA GLU A 15 14.29 -2.64 -6.27
C GLU A 15 13.11 -3.37 -6.92
N ARG A 16 13.38 -4.38 -7.76
CA ARG A 16 12.35 -5.23 -8.37
C ARG A 16 11.47 -5.94 -7.33
N LYS A 17 12.06 -6.47 -6.24
CA LYS A 17 11.30 -7.13 -5.18
C LYS A 17 10.46 -6.10 -4.40
N ARG A 18 11.06 -4.96 -4.05
CA ARG A 18 10.34 -3.87 -3.37
C ARG A 18 9.16 -3.37 -4.20
N SER A 19 9.34 -3.22 -5.51
CA SER A 19 8.24 -2.86 -6.41
C SER A 19 7.18 -3.96 -6.53
N SER A 20 7.56 -5.24 -6.58
CA SER A 20 6.59 -6.35 -6.56
C SER A 20 5.70 -6.32 -5.32
N ILE A 21 6.30 -6.08 -4.15
CA ILE A 21 5.59 -5.97 -2.87
C ILE A 21 4.62 -4.79 -2.90
N GLY A 22 5.10 -3.60 -3.26
CA GLY A 22 4.28 -2.39 -3.32
C GLY A 22 3.08 -2.54 -4.26
N ARG A 23 3.32 -3.04 -5.48
CA ARG A 23 2.27 -3.31 -6.48
C ARG A 23 1.27 -4.35 -5.97
N THR A 24 1.73 -5.44 -5.37
CA THR A 24 0.86 -6.50 -4.85
C THR A 24 -0.09 -5.99 -3.78
N LEU A 25 0.44 -5.25 -2.80
CA LEU A 25 -0.36 -4.71 -1.69
C LEU A 25 -1.39 -3.69 -2.18
N MET A 26 -0.97 -2.73 -3.01
CA MET A 26 -1.87 -1.69 -3.47
C MET A 26 -2.90 -2.20 -4.47
N LYS A 27 -2.54 -3.15 -5.35
CA LYS A 27 -3.50 -3.75 -6.27
C LYS A 27 -4.58 -4.53 -5.52
N ALA A 28 -4.20 -5.31 -4.51
CA ALA A 28 -5.17 -6.00 -3.67
C ALA A 28 -6.11 -5.02 -2.95
N ALA A 29 -5.58 -3.90 -2.44
CA ALA A 29 -6.41 -2.87 -1.83
C ALA A 29 -7.42 -2.25 -2.83
N LEU A 30 -6.99 -1.95 -4.05
CA LEU A 30 -7.86 -1.45 -5.12
C LEU A 30 -8.94 -2.47 -5.50
N ASP A 31 -8.57 -3.75 -5.65
CA ASP A 31 -9.50 -4.81 -6.02
C ASP A 31 -10.61 -5.00 -4.96
N VAL A 32 -10.27 -4.86 -3.68
CA VAL A 32 -11.24 -4.96 -2.58
C VAL A 32 -12.11 -3.70 -2.49
N ALA A 33 -11.54 -2.52 -2.73
CA ALA A 33 -12.26 -1.26 -2.66
C ALA A 33 -13.10 -0.94 -3.90
N ALA A 34 -13.01 -1.74 -4.96
CA ALA A 34 -13.76 -1.52 -6.19
C ALA A 34 -15.28 -1.73 -5.98
N PRO A 35 -16.15 -0.91 -6.64
CA PRO A 35 -15.82 0.23 -7.50
C PRO A 35 -15.42 1.48 -6.69
N LEU A 36 -14.54 2.32 -7.25
CA LEU A 36 -14.02 3.51 -6.58
C LEU A 36 -15.00 4.72 -6.57
N ASP A 37 -16.16 4.60 -7.20
CA ASP A 37 -17.13 5.71 -7.38
C ASP A 37 -17.63 6.31 -6.05
N SER A 38 -17.55 5.56 -4.95
CA SER A 38 -17.92 6.03 -3.60
C SER A 38 -16.75 6.61 -2.81
N VAL A 39 -15.53 6.53 -3.33
CA VAL A 39 -14.35 7.12 -2.68
C VAL A 39 -14.35 8.61 -2.94
N THR A 40 -14.24 9.38 -1.87
CA THR A 40 -14.26 10.85 -1.92
C THR A 40 -12.94 11.38 -1.36
N ASP A 41 -12.89 12.67 -1.09
CA ASP A 41 -11.79 13.25 -0.34
C ASP A 41 -11.81 12.83 1.15
N GLU A 42 -12.84 12.17 1.64
CA GLU A 42 -12.75 11.48 2.93
C GLU A 42 -12.07 10.11 2.76
N ALA A 43 -11.17 9.78 3.69
CA ALA A 43 -10.45 8.51 3.64
C ALA A 43 -11.42 7.33 3.79
N HIS A 44 -11.57 6.55 2.73
CA HIS A 44 -12.26 5.27 2.74
C HIS A 44 -11.32 4.20 3.32
N GLU A 45 -11.69 3.64 4.46
CA GLU A 45 -10.91 2.61 5.14
C GLU A 45 -11.48 1.22 4.88
N VAL A 46 -10.62 0.29 4.47
CA VAL A 46 -11.01 -1.08 4.16
C VAL A 46 -10.02 -2.05 4.79
N ALA A 47 -10.53 -3.01 5.55
CA ALA A 47 -9.74 -4.12 6.07
C ALA A 47 -9.96 -5.37 5.20
N PHE A 48 -8.88 -6.11 4.93
CA PHE A 48 -8.92 -7.34 4.14
C PHE A 48 -7.81 -8.31 4.57
N GLU A 49 -7.93 -9.57 4.18
CA GLU A 49 -6.88 -10.56 4.38
C GLU A 49 -6.08 -10.77 3.08
N LEU A 50 -4.76 -10.82 3.18
CA LEU A 50 -3.88 -11.17 2.07
C LEU A 50 -2.73 -12.05 2.55
N ARG A 51 -2.62 -13.25 1.95
CA ARG A 51 -1.55 -14.22 2.26
C ARG A 51 -1.45 -14.55 3.77
N GLY A 52 -2.61 -14.65 4.45
CA GLY A 52 -2.72 -14.96 5.87
C GLY A 52 -2.39 -13.81 6.82
N GLU A 53 -2.29 -12.58 6.29
CA GLU A 53 -2.06 -11.36 7.07
C GLU A 53 -3.26 -10.42 6.97
N THR A 54 -3.53 -9.70 8.06
CA THR A 54 -4.56 -8.63 8.05
C THR A 54 -3.95 -7.36 7.48
N CYS A 55 -4.61 -6.81 6.47
CA CYS A 55 -4.25 -5.57 5.80
C CYS A 55 -5.31 -4.50 6.06
N GLN A 56 -4.89 -3.26 6.23
CA GLN A 56 -5.74 -2.08 6.27
C GLN A 56 -5.33 -1.14 5.14
N ALA A 57 -6.28 -0.78 4.29
CA ALA A 57 -6.13 0.22 3.25
C ALA A 57 -6.86 1.49 3.63
N HIS A 58 -6.24 2.62 3.32
CA HIS A 58 -6.85 3.95 3.33
C HIS A 58 -6.77 4.48 1.91
N ILE A 59 -7.91 4.78 1.31
CA ILE A 59 -8.03 5.24 -0.06
C ILE A 59 -8.80 6.55 -0.06
N ARG A 60 -8.29 7.56 -0.78
CA ARG A 60 -8.90 8.88 -0.90
C ARG A 60 -8.80 9.34 -2.34
N ASP A 61 -9.82 10.01 -2.85
CA ASP A 61 -9.73 10.85 -4.03
C ASP A 61 -9.42 12.29 -3.56
N PRO A 62 -8.15 12.75 -3.61
CA PRO A 62 -7.79 14.05 -3.04
C PRO A 62 -8.47 15.24 -3.73
N TRP A 63 -8.92 15.05 -4.97
CA TRP A 63 -9.48 16.09 -5.83
C TRP A 63 -10.99 15.95 -6.03
N GLY A 64 -11.56 14.79 -5.70
CA GLY A 64 -12.98 14.48 -5.87
C GLY A 64 -13.41 14.39 -7.33
N ASP A 65 -12.46 14.16 -8.24
CA ASP A 65 -12.66 14.19 -9.69
C ASP A 65 -12.48 12.80 -10.35
N GLY A 66 -12.12 11.79 -9.57
CA GLY A 66 -11.88 10.42 -9.99
C GLY A 66 -10.63 10.19 -10.83
N PHE A 67 -9.75 11.19 -10.98
CA PHE A 67 -8.54 11.08 -11.80
C PHE A 67 -7.33 10.52 -11.04
N GLU A 68 -7.27 10.76 -9.73
CA GLU A 68 -6.17 10.33 -8.87
C GLU A 68 -6.70 9.86 -7.52
N TYR A 69 -6.31 8.65 -7.12
CA TYR A 69 -6.60 8.12 -5.80
C TYR A 69 -5.30 8.01 -5.02
N SER A 70 -5.23 8.56 -3.82
CA SER A 70 -4.16 8.32 -2.86
C SER A 70 -4.45 7.04 -2.09
N LEU A 71 -3.44 6.17 -1.97
CA LEU A 71 -3.54 4.92 -1.24
C LEU A 71 -2.45 4.82 -0.18
N ARG A 72 -2.82 4.29 0.97
CA ARG A 72 -1.90 3.72 1.96
C ARG A 72 -2.39 2.33 2.32
N VAL A 73 -1.47 1.36 2.34
CA VAL A 73 -1.74 0.01 2.81
C VAL A 73 -0.79 -0.31 3.95
N SER A 74 -1.33 -0.82 5.05
CA SER A 74 -0.60 -1.29 6.21
C SER A 74 -0.95 -2.76 6.48
N VAL A 75 0.04 -3.55 6.86
CA VAL A 75 -0.12 -4.98 7.19
C VAL A 75 0.23 -5.18 8.67
N GLY A 76 -0.60 -5.95 9.37
CA GLY A 76 -0.53 -6.10 10.82
C GLY A 76 -0.73 -4.75 11.52
N GLU A 77 -0.05 -4.52 12.64
CA GLU A 77 -0.05 -3.24 13.37
C GLU A 77 0.91 -2.20 12.73
N GLY A 78 0.94 -2.13 11.40
CA GLY A 78 1.89 -1.28 10.66
C GLY A 78 3.29 -1.88 10.51
N ASP A 79 3.42 -3.20 10.66
CA ASP A 79 4.68 -3.93 10.53
C ASP A 79 5.23 -3.96 9.10
N LEU A 80 4.37 -3.68 8.11
CA LEU A 80 4.73 -3.40 6.72
C LEU A 80 3.77 -2.34 6.18
N SER A 81 4.29 -1.37 5.45
CA SER A 81 3.47 -0.33 4.84
C SER A 81 3.97 0.09 3.47
N VAL A 82 3.04 0.49 2.61
CA VAL A 82 3.31 1.14 1.33
C VAL A 82 2.31 2.27 1.13
N SER A 83 2.72 3.33 0.43
CA SER A 83 1.84 4.42 0.02
C SER A 83 2.08 4.75 -1.45
N GLY A 84 1.10 5.36 -2.09
CA GLY A 84 1.19 5.68 -3.50
C GLY A 84 -0.09 6.27 -4.06
N PHE A 85 -0.16 6.27 -5.38
CA PHE A 85 -1.28 6.81 -6.14
C PHE A 85 -1.74 5.83 -7.22
N TYR A 86 -3.04 5.85 -7.49
CA TYR A 86 -3.66 5.14 -8.59
C TYR A 86 -4.35 6.14 -9.53
N TYR A 87 -4.05 6.02 -10.82
CA TYR A 87 -4.62 6.83 -11.88
C TYR A 87 -5.46 5.92 -12.79
N PRO A 88 -6.80 5.85 -12.62
CA PRO A 88 -7.62 4.87 -13.32
C PRO A 88 -7.60 5.03 -14.85
N LYS A 89 -7.47 6.28 -15.33
CA LYS A 89 -7.46 6.60 -16.76
C LYS A 89 -6.45 5.78 -17.56
N ASP A 90 -5.27 5.57 -16.97
CA ASP A 90 -4.14 4.88 -17.60
C ASP A 90 -3.84 3.53 -16.94
N ASP A 91 -4.72 3.06 -16.03
CA ASP A 91 -4.48 1.93 -15.12
C ASP A 91 -3.08 1.97 -14.46
N LYS A 92 -2.66 3.18 -14.08
CA LYS A 92 -1.29 3.44 -13.62
C LYS A 92 -1.25 3.44 -12.10
N LEU A 93 -0.40 2.58 -11.56
CA LEU A 93 -0.11 2.50 -10.14
C LEU A 93 1.33 2.97 -9.86
N GLU A 94 1.45 4.03 -9.07
CA GLU A 94 2.72 4.54 -8.57
C GLU A 94 2.80 4.33 -7.06
N HIS A 95 3.98 3.98 -6.56
CA HIS A 95 4.15 3.69 -5.15
C HIS A 95 5.54 4.13 -4.66
N THR A 96 5.63 4.50 -3.39
CA THR A 96 6.91 4.64 -2.71
C THR A 96 7.50 3.26 -2.42
N ASP A 97 8.79 3.19 -2.10
CA ASP A 97 9.35 1.94 -1.59
C ASP A 97 8.60 1.51 -0.31
N PRO A 98 8.20 0.23 -0.18
CA PRO A 98 7.58 -0.28 1.03
C PRO A 98 8.58 -0.24 2.20
N THR A 99 8.04 -0.04 3.40
CA THR A 99 8.81 0.04 4.65
C THR A 99 8.28 -0.95 5.68
N GLY A 100 9.16 -1.57 6.46
CA GLY A 100 8.79 -2.49 7.54
C GLY A 100 9.62 -3.77 7.61
N ARG A 101 9.08 -4.79 8.28
CA ARG A 101 9.77 -6.04 8.59
C ARG A 101 9.99 -6.89 7.34
N ARG A 102 11.25 -7.20 7.01
CA ARG A 102 11.62 -8.00 5.82
C ARG A 102 10.89 -9.34 5.74
N LYS A 103 10.83 -10.10 6.85
CA LYS A 103 10.17 -11.43 6.88
C LYS A 103 8.69 -11.35 6.51
N LEU A 104 8.02 -10.26 6.88
CA LEU A 104 6.64 -10.00 6.51
C LEU A 104 6.55 -9.57 5.04
N ALA A 105 7.41 -8.63 4.61
CA ALA A 105 7.46 -8.13 3.25
C ALA A 105 7.71 -9.23 2.20
N GLU A 106 8.58 -10.18 2.49
CA GLU A 106 8.88 -11.32 1.61
C GLU A 106 7.66 -12.22 1.35
N LYS A 107 6.64 -12.18 2.21
CA LYS A 107 5.38 -12.88 1.95
C LYS A 107 4.65 -12.31 0.75
N PHE A 108 4.91 -11.07 0.31
CA PHE A 108 4.16 -10.33 -0.72
C PHE A 108 4.92 -10.13 -2.03
N VAL A 109 6.09 -10.77 -2.19
CA VAL A 109 6.87 -10.75 -3.45
C VAL A 109 6.14 -11.49 -4.57
#